data_AF-A0AAD5KWV5-F1
#
_entry.id   AF-A0AAD5KWV5-F1
#
_cell.length_a   1.000
_cell.length_b   1.000
_cell.length_c   1.000
_cell.angle_alpha   90.00
_cell.angle_beta   90.00
_cell.angle_gamma   90.00
#
_symmetry.space_group_name_H-M   'P 1'
#
loop_
_entity.id
_entity.type
_entity.pdbx_description
1 polymer ?
#
loop_
_entity_poly.entity_id
_entity_poly.type
_entity_poly.pdbx_seq_one_letter_code
_entity_poly.pdbx_strand_id
1 'polypeptide(L)'
;MSLFSKFTKNNTGDKAGAGAFPWSQRKLTGSQSHVLPRYGHATTTSLPTDNLILFGGMHNKSKKDLFLIDTNNMSSSPINATGDVPTSRMYPVLAPLGNNCVLLYGGAPSSADEKWDPNFYTLNVGEF
;
A
#
# COMPACT_ATOMS: atom_id res chain seq x y z
N MET A 1 19.05 -32.02 20.33
CA MET A 1 18.18 -31.06 21.06
C MET A 1 17.62 -30.09 20.03
N SER A 2 16.34 -29.82 19.82
CA SER A 2 15.06 -30.45 20.13
C SER A 2 14.06 -29.86 19.11
N LEU A 3 13.05 -30.67 18.79
CA LEU A 3 11.84 -30.46 17.98
C LEU A 3 11.39 -29.03 17.65
N PHE A 4 11.14 -28.77 16.36
CA PHE A 4 9.99 -27.95 15.96
C PHE A 4 8.84 -28.87 15.57
N SER A 5 7.89 -28.95 16.49
CA SER A 5 6.62 -29.65 16.40
C SER A 5 5.80 -29.13 15.22
N LYS A 6 5.25 -30.06 14.44
CA LYS A 6 4.20 -29.81 13.45
C LYS A 6 2.98 -29.26 14.19
N PHE A 7 2.59 -28.01 13.92
CA PHE A 7 1.23 -27.58 14.22
C PHE A 7 0.32 -27.84 13.03
N THR A 8 -0.59 -28.78 13.28
CA THR A 8 -1.75 -29.19 12.49
C THR A 8 -2.77 -28.06 12.31
N LYS A 9 -3.47 -28.12 11.17
CA LYS A 9 -4.71 -27.41 10.78
C LYS A 9 -5.49 -26.76 11.92
N ASN A 10 -5.99 -25.55 11.66
CA ASN A 10 -7.35 -25.19 12.05
C ASN A 10 -8.01 -24.35 10.95
N ASN A 11 -9.17 -24.85 10.51
CA ASN A 11 -10.14 -24.15 9.70
C ASN A 11 -11.29 -23.81 10.65
N THR A 12 -11.36 -22.57 11.14
CA THR A 12 -12.51 -22.02 11.86
C THR A 12 -12.59 -20.53 11.53
N GLY A 13 -13.77 -20.10 11.10
CA GLY A 13 -14.00 -18.83 10.44
C GLY A 13 -13.56 -17.56 11.19
N ASP A 14 -13.24 -16.57 10.36
CA ASP A 14 -13.39 -15.13 10.56
C ASP A 14 -13.47 -14.62 12.01
N LYS A 15 -12.30 -14.30 12.56
CA LYS A 15 -12.17 -13.12 13.43
C LYS A 15 -10.90 -12.35 13.04
N ALA A 16 -11.10 -11.22 12.39
CA ALA A 16 -10.10 -10.16 12.27
C ALA A 16 -9.56 -9.85 13.67
N GLY A 17 -8.32 -10.25 13.96
CA GLY A 17 -7.66 -10.01 15.25
C GLY A 17 -6.98 -11.22 15.91
N ALA A 18 -7.25 -12.46 15.50
CA ALA A 18 -6.65 -13.65 16.14
C ALA A 18 -5.30 -14.11 15.53
N GLY A 19 -4.64 -13.28 14.72
CA GLY A 19 -3.71 -13.76 13.70
C GLY A 19 -2.21 -13.55 13.90
N ALA A 20 -1.76 -12.62 14.74
CA ALA A 20 -0.34 -12.22 14.76
C ALA A 20 0.35 -12.62 16.07
N PHE A 21 1.00 -13.80 16.12
CA PHE A 21 1.96 -14.08 17.20
C PHE A 21 2.99 -15.17 16.85
N PRO A 22 4.29 -14.97 17.18
CA PRO A 22 4.92 -13.67 17.43
C PRO A 22 4.95 -12.81 16.15
N TRP A 23 4.82 -13.44 14.99
CA TRP A 23 4.60 -12.86 13.68
C TRP A 23 3.81 -13.84 12.84
N SER A 24 2.96 -13.33 11.94
CA SER A 24 2.28 -14.14 10.94
C SER A 24 2.56 -13.62 9.54
N GLN A 25 2.77 -14.52 8.59
CA GLN A 25 2.96 -14.15 7.19
C GLN A 25 1.69 -14.44 6.40
N ARG A 26 1.25 -13.49 5.58
CA ARG A 26 0.20 -13.66 4.58
C ARG A 26 0.70 -13.19 3.22
N LYS A 27 0.37 -13.94 2.17
CA LYS A 27 0.68 -13.54 0.80
C LYS A 27 -0.41 -12.58 0.30
N LEU A 28 0.01 -11.47 -0.30
CA LEU A 28 -0.89 -10.58 -1.03
C LEU A 28 -1.44 -11.30 -2.27
N THR A 29 -2.76 -11.30 -2.40
CA THR A 29 -3.48 -11.85 -3.55
C THR A 29 -3.95 -10.72 -4.47
N GLY A 30 -4.38 -11.04 -5.69
CA GLY A 30 -4.83 -10.07 -6.68
C GLY A 30 -4.01 -10.07 -7.98
N SER A 31 -4.57 -9.43 -9.01
CA SER A 31 -4.06 -9.45 -10.39
C SER A 31 -2.66 -8.85 -10.56
N GLN A 32 -2.18 -8.09 -9.57
CA GLN A 32 -0.94 -7.32 -9.63
C GLN A 32 -0.06 -7.46 -8.38
N SER A 33 -0.26 -8.48 -7.55
CA SER A 33 0.52 -8.63 -6.30
C SER A 33 2.04 -8.78 -6.53
N HIS A 34 2.45 -9.28 -7.71
CA HIS A 34 3.86 -9.41 -8.08
C HIS A 34 4.58 -8.06 -8.31
N VAL A 35 3.85 -6.96 -8.55
CA VAL A 35 4.43 -5.62 -8.70
C VAL A 35 4.46 -4.83 -7.39
N LEU A 36 3.98 -5.40 -6.29
CA LEU A 36 3.95 -4.75 -4.99
C LEU A 36 5.27 -4.74 -4.22
N PRO A 37 6.19 -5.73 -4.31
CA PRO A 37 7.47 -5.61 -3.62
C PRO A 37 8.16 -4.34 -4.08
N ARG A 38 8.52 -3.45 -3.14
CA ARG A 38 9.11 -2.13 -3.38
C ARG A 38 9.66 -1.52 -2.10
N TYR A 39 10.55 -0.53 -2.22
CA TYR A 39 11.01 0.30 -1.12
C TYR A 39 10.76 1.79 -1.40
N GLY A 40 10.85 2.62 -0.35
CA GLY A 40 10.64 4.07 -0.47
C GLY A 40 9.24 4.44 -0.96
N HIS A 41 8.24 3.60 -0.71
CA HIS A 41 6.85 3.93 -1.02
C HIS A 41 6.20 4.59 0.20
N ALA A 42 5.11 5.31 -0.02
CA ALA A 42 4.26 5.77 1.07
C ALA A 42 3.08 4.82 1.22
N THR A 43 2.61 4.65 2.46
CA THR A 43 1.34 4.00 2.76
C THR A 43 0.54 4.79 3.77
N THR A 44 -0.78 4.70 3.70
CA THR A 44 -1.69 5.23 4.71
C THR A 44 -2.98 4.43 4.76
N THR A 45 -3.73 4.53 5.84
CA THR A 45 -5.07 3.92 5.96
C THR A 45 -6.11 4.76 5.23
N SER A 46 -6.96 4.12 4.44
CA SER A 46 -8.10 4.74 3.78
C SER A 46 -9.27 4.86 4.74
N LEU A 47 -9.42 5.98 5.45
CA LEU A 47 -10.58 6.16 6.34
C LEU A 47 -11.88 6.31 5.52
N PRO A 48 -13.01 5.70 5.94
CA PRO A 48 -13.22 4.93 7.19
C PRO A 48 -12.95 3.41 7.07
N THR A 49 -12.50 2.92 5.92
CA THR A 49 -12.27 1.49 5.67
C THR A 49 -10.94 0.99 6.27
N ASP A 50 -10.85 -0.30 6.63
CA ASP A 50 -9.58 -0.94 7.03
C ASP A 50 -8.68 -1.27 5.83
N ASN A 51 -8.69 -0.42 4.80
CA ASN A 51 -7.85 -0.58 3.61
C ASN A 51 -6.58 0.27 3.73
N LEU A 52 -5.50 -0.18 3.11
CA LEU A 52 -4.28 0.62 2.95
C LEU A 52 -4.20 1.16 1.52
N ILE A 53 -3.86 2.43 1.40
CA ILE A 53 -3.46 3.05 0.14
C ILE A 53 -1.94 3.07 0.09
N LEU A 54 -1.40 2.68 -1.05
CA LEU A 54 0.03 2.65 -1.31
C LEU A 54 0.32 3.47 -2.57
N PHE A 55 1.35 4.31 -2.53
CA PHE A 55 1.83 5.06 -3.68
C PHE A 55 3.36 5.03 -3.81
N GLY A 56 3.81 4.95 -5.06
CA GLY A 56 5.17 5.28 -5.41
C GLY A 56 6.18 4.20 -5.03
N GLY A 57 7.42 4.64 -4.79
CA GLY A 57 8.56 3.79 -4.46
C GLY A 57 9.17 3.13 -5.69
N MET A 58 10.02 2.13 -5.45
CA MET A 58 10.71 1.44 -6.53
C MET A 58 10.99 -0.02 -6.26
N HIS A 59 11.06 -0.77 -7.35
CA HIS A 59 11.59 -2.13 -7.41
C HIS A 59 12.06 -2.41 -8.83
N ASN A 60 13.39 -2.45 -9.02
CA ASN A 60 14.10 -2.43 -10.31
C ASN A 60 13.88 -1.14 -11.12
N LYS A 61 12.62 -0.70 -11.24
CA LYS A 61 12.19 0.56 -11.85
C LYS A 61 11.32 1.33 -10.87
N SER A 62 11.30 2.64 -11.02
CA SER A 62 10.41 3.50 -10.24
C SER A 62 8.94 3.21 -10.58
N LYS A 63 8.09 3.44 -9.59
CA LYS A 63 6.66 3.15 -9.64
C LYS A 63 5.90 4.44 -9.42
N LYS A 64 4.88 4.66 -10.23
CA LYS A 64 3.89 5.75 -10.09
C LYS A 64 2.47 5.21 -9.85
N ASP A 65 2.37 3.92 -9.60
CA ASP A 65 1.10 3.23 -9.42
C ASP A 65 0.53 3.48 -8.02
N LEU A 66 -0.79 3.48 -7.95
CA LEU A 66 -1.55 3.51 -6.71
C LEU A 66 -2.20 2.14 -6.50
N PHE A 67 -2.15 1.65 -5.28
CA PHE A 67 -2.81 0.42 -4.89
C PHE A 67 -3.67 0.61 -3.67
N LEU A 68 -4.84 -0.03 -3.69
CA LEU A 68 -5.62 -0.33 -2.51
C LEU A 68 -5.28 -1.75 -2.06
N ILE A 69 -5.03 -1.91 -0.76
CA ILE A 69 -4.81 -3.20 -0.12
C ILE A 69 -5.90 -3.39 0.92
N ASP A 70 -6.75 -4.40 0.71
CA ASP A 70 -7.74 -4.82 1.69
C ASP A 70 -7.05 -5.68 2.75
N THR A 71 -7.04 -5.22 4.00
CA THR A 71 -6.33 -5.91 5.10
C THR A 71 -7.09 -7.10 5.67
N ASN A 72 -8.39 -7.22 5.39
CA ASN A 72 -9.19 -8.37 5.82
C ASN A 72 -8.81 -9.61 5.00
N ASN A 73 -8.91 -9.49 3.67
CA ASN A 73 -8.62 -10.60 2.75
C ASN A 73 -7.18 -10.60 2.21
N MET A 74 -6.37 -9.57 2.50
CA MET A 74 -5.01 -9.39 1.96
C MET A 74 -4.98 -9.46 0.43
N SER A 75 -5.95 -8.80 -0.20
CA SER A 75 -5.99 -8.61 -1.65
C SER A 75 -5.55 -7.21 -2.03
N SER A 76 -5.08 -7.07 -3.27
CA SER A 76 -4.62 -5.80 -3.82
C SER A 76 -5.29 -5.50 -5.14
N SER A 77 -5.71 -4.25 -5.32
CA SER A 77 -6.31 -3.74 -6.55
C SER A 77 -5.67 -2.41 -6.94
N PRO A 78 -5.41 -2.18 -8.23
CA PRO A 78 -4.90 -0.90 -8.70
C PRO A 78 -5.97 0.18 -8.57
N ILE A 79 -5.56 1.39 -8.18
CA ILE A 79 -6.40 2.58 -8.22
C ILE A 79 -6.05 3.36 -9.49
N ASN A 80 -7.03 3.50 -10.38
CA ASN A 80 -6.88 4.31 -11.59
C ASN A 80 -7.25 5.77 -11.27
N ALA A 81 -6.25 6.59 -10.98
CA ALA A 81 -6.42 8.02 -10.77
C ALA A 81 -6.27 8.79 -12.11
N THR A 82 -6.97 9.92 -12.23
CA THR A 82 -6.90 10.85 -13.37
C THR A 82 -6.70 12.29 -12.88
N GLY A 83 -6.41 13.22 -13.79
CA GLY A 83 -6.10 14.62 -13.46
C GLY A 83 -4.61 14.84 -13.21
N ASP A 84 -4.29 15.68 -12.21
CA ASP A 84 -2.92 16.05 -11.84
C ASP A 84 -2.23 14.92 -11.06
N VAL A 85 -1.92 13.82 -11.75
CA VAL A 85 -1.26 12.67 -11.13
C VAL A 85 0.23 12.98 -10.90
N PRO A 86 0.74 12.83 -9.66
CA PRO A 86 2.15 13.06 -9.38
C PRO A 86 3.06 12.12 -10.18
N THR A 87 4.23 12.63 -10.56
CA THR A 87 5.29 11.82 -11.18
C THR A 87 5.78 10.73 -10.24
N SER A 88 6.43 9.72 -10.82
CA SER A 88 7.06 8.63 -10.09
C SER A 88 8.07 9.16 -9.07
N ARG A 89 7.98 8.74 -7.81
CA ARG A 89 8.86 9.26 -6.73
C ARG A 89 9.10 8.25 -5.62
N MET A 90 10.19 8.47 -4.89
CA MET A 90 10.56 7.71 -3.71
C MET A 90 10.49 8.54 -2.44
N TYR A 91 10.25 7.88 -1.33
CA TYR A 91 10.07 8.46 -0.01
C TYR A 91 9.02 9.60 0.05
N PRO A 92 7.87 9.51 -0.66
CA PRO A 92 6.80 10.48 -0.44
C PRO A 92 6.15 10.25 0.93
N VAL A 93 5.30 11.18 1.34
CA VAL A 93 4.44 11.06 2.52
C VAL A 93 3.00 10.96 2.06
N LEU A 94 2.24 10.02 2.65
CA LEU A 94 0.78 9.96 2.55
C LEU A 94 0.16 10.24 3.92
N ALA A 95 -0.86 11.10 3.95
CA ALA A 95 -1.62 11.39 5.17
C ALA A 95 -3.13 11.37 4.90
N PRO A 96 -3.95 10.77 5.77
CA PRO A 96 -5.40 10.80 5.61
C PRO A 96 -5.93 12.21 5.95
N LEU A 97 -6.81 12.74 5.10
CA LEU A 97 -7.43 14.07 5.25
C LEU A 97 -8.90 14.02 5.69
N GLY A 98 -9.47 12.82 5.86
CA GLY A 98 -10.91 12.62 6.08
C GLY A 98 -11.71 12.66 4.78
N ASN A 99 -13.02 12.36 4.83
CA ASN A 99 -13.93 12.33 3.67
C ASN A 99 -13.37 11.53 2.47
N ASN A 100 -12.75 10.38 2.73
CA ASN A 100 -12.13 9.52 1.74
C ASN A 100 -11.06 10.24 0.89
N CYS A 101 -10.40 11.25 1.46
CA CYS A 101 -9.29 11.95 0.83
C CYS A 101 -7.96 11.64 1.53
N VAL A 102 -6.90 11.57 0.74
CA VAL A 102 -5.52 11.47 1.22
C VAL A 102 -4.65 12.57 0.61
N LEU A 103 -3.76 13.13 1.41
CA LEU A 103 -2.70 14.02 1.00
C LEU A 103 -1.49 13.21 0.57
N LEU A 104 -0.86 13.61 -0.53
CA LEU A 104 0.47 13.17 -0.94
C LEU A 104 1.38 14.39 -1.03
N TYR A 105 2.55 14.29 -0.41
CA TYR A 105 3.54 15.36 -0.46
C TYR A 105 4.98 14.85 -0.48
N GLY A 106 5.84 15.65 -1.11
CA GLY A 106 7.29 15.47 -1.10
C GLY A 106 7.75 14.24 -1.86
N GLY A 107 8.86 13.67 -1.40
CA GLY A 107 9.59 12.60 -2.06
C GLY A 107 10.62 13.11 -3.06
N ALA A 108 11.57 12.24 -3.40
CA ALA A 108 12.59 12.48 -4.38
C ALA A 108 12.12 12.02 -5.77
N PRO A 109 12.41 12.79 -6.84
CA PRO A 109 12.15 12.35 -8.21
C PRO A 109 12.87 11.02 -8.49
N SER A 110 12.32 10.26 -9.43
CA SER A 110 12.83 8.92 -9.72
C SER A 110 14.00 8.92 -10.70
N SER A 111 14.21 10.02 -11.40
CA SER A 111 15.31 10.22 -12.33
C SER A 111 16.01 11.55 -12.05
N ALA A 112 17.29 11.64 -12.42
CA ALA A 112 18.10 12.85 -12.18
C ALA A 112 17.62 14.05 -13.02
N ASP A 113 16.96 13.80 -14.14
CA ASP A 113 16.46 14.84 -15.06
C ASP A 113 15.08 15.37 -14.66
N GLU A 114 14.38 14.68 -13.75
CA GLU A 114 13.10 15.13 -13.21
C GLU A 114 13.32 16.23 -12.17
N LYS A 115 12.54 17.30 -12.30
CA LYS A 115 12.56 18.41 -11.33
C LYS A 115 11.93 17.96 -10.01
N TRP A 116 12.46 18.51 -8.92
CA TRP A 116 11.80 18.43 -7.62
C TRP A 116 10.42 19.06 -7.71
N ASP A 117 9.44 18.31 -7.23
CA ASP A 117 8.04 18.69 -7.30
C ASP A 117 7.61 19.33 -5.98
N PRO A 118 7.27 20.64 -5.97
CA PRO A 118 6.89 21.35 -4.76
C PRO A 118 5.42 21.17 -4.37
N ASN A 119 4.62 20.46 -5.19
CA ASN A 119 3.17 20.46 -5.05
C ASN A 119 2.68 19.46 -3.99
N PHE A 120 1.55 19.82 -3.39
CA PHE A 120 0.73 18.93 -2.61
C PHE A 120 -0.36 18.35 -3.50
N TYR A 121 -0.64 17.06 -3.35
CA TYR A 121 -1.68 16.37 -4.10
C TYR A 121 -2.73 15.85 -3.15
N THR A 122 -3.99 16.01 -3.52
CA THR A 122 -5.12 15.41 -2.82
C THR A 122 -5.75 14.36 -3.71
N LEU A 123 -5.81 13.12 -3.23
CA LEU A 123 -6.49 12.03 -3.90
C LEU A 123 -7.79 11.73 -3.16
N ASN A 124 -8.91 11.81 -3.86
CA ASN A 124 -10.17 11.23 -3.41
C ASN A 124 -10.21 9.75 -3.82
N VAL A 125 -10.36 8.84 -2.86
CA VAL A 125 -10.39 7.40 -3.12
C VAL A 125 -11.79 6.84 -3.36
N GLY A 126 -12.80 7.70 -3.41
CA GLY A 126 -14.20 7.34 -3.65
C GLY A 126 -14.86 6.70 -2.43
N GLU A 127 -16.16 6.47 -2.52
CA GLU A 127 -16.87 5.57 -1.59
C GLU A 127 -16.68 4.14 -2.10
N PHE A 128 -16.16 3.26 -1.24
CA PHE A 128 -16.02 1.83 -1.50
C PHE A 128 -17.26 1.07 -1.04
#